data_AF-A0A2T2R3C0-F1
#
_entry.id   AF-A0A2T2R3C0-F1
#
_cell.length_a   1.000
_cell.length_b   1.000
_cell.length_c   1.000
_cell.angle_alpha   90.00
_cell.angle_beta   90.00
_cell.angle_gamma   90.00
#
_symmetry.space_group_name_H-M   'P 1'
#
loop_
_entity.id
_entity.type
_entity.pdbx_description
1 polymer ?
#
loop_
_entity_poly.entity_id
_entity_poly.type
_entity_poly.pdbx_seq_one_letter_code
_entity_poly.pdbx_strand_id
1 'polypeptide(L)'
;MASHEVAVPFLQDEQLKVKQLNHNFSANQKVDLRVTDIPEHVYGFHVDGSRNIQRKSRCHRGLSTTVRIKKTNPPSWTGRKSGILHTEQTENHIRFLELAGPGLMHVWETSLIFRDGSPFLTQQLVYEFAVYRPRCSNGELESKKFGENGSQPWPDLMKLCQEALQDAGKSDFVPLSAQQVDSRTPEPTSSGFTAVVDWFNVRAGIGALQVTPYTQARVHFSDIKTRRSADYLESGERVRYDSLDHPDEDGKNTSFTWQARGVEPVGE
;
A
#
# COMPACT_ATOMS: atom_id res chain seq x y z
N MET A 1 14.77 4.85 28.21
CA MET A 1 13.59 5.26 27.41
C MET A 1 12.70 4.05 27.26
N ALA A 2 11.46 4.10 27.73
CA ALA A 2 10.50 3.01 27.53
C ALA A 2 10.13 2.90 26.04
N SER A 3 10.18 1.69 25.48
CA SER A 3 9.57 1.39 24.19
C SER A 3 8.17 0.84 24.42
N HIS A 4 7.24 1.25 23.58
CA HIS A 4 5.86 0.78 23.61
C HIS A 4 5.67 -0.24 22.50
N GLU A 5 5.25 -1.46 22.83
CA GLU A 5 5.00 -2.52 21.85
C GLU A 5 3.51 -2.51 21.45
N VAL A 6 3.25 -2.49 20.14
CA VAL A 6 1.90 -2.61 19.58
C VAL A 6 1.85 -3.89 18.75
N ALA A 7 1.10 -4.89 19.22
CA ALA A 7 0.90 -6.15 18.53
C ALA A 7 -0.33 -6.10 17.60
N VAL A 8 -0.19 -6.65 16.39
CA VAL A 8 -1.21 -6.66 15.35
C VAL A 8 -1.19 -8.01 14.63
N PRO A 9 -2.31 -8.74 14.54
CA PRO A 9 -2.36 -9.93 13.69
C PRO A 9 -2.22 -9.58 12.20
N PHE A 10 -1.65 -10.49 11.42
CA PHE A 10 -1.75 -10.46 9.97
C PHE A 10 -3.14 -10.93 9.53
N LEU A 11 -3.78 -10.17 8.64
CA LEU A 11 -5.19 -10.31 8.29
C LEU A 11 -5.30 -10.39 6.76
N GLN A 12 -5.60 -11.59 6.24
CA GLN A 12 -5.64 -11.87 4.80
C GLN A 12 -7.00 -11.54 4.15
N ASP A 13 -8.07 -11.45 4.94
CA ASP A 13 -9.44 -11.50 4.41
C ASP A 13 -10.03 -10.14 3.96
N GLU A 14 -9.33 -9.02 4.19
CA GLU A 14 -9.82 -7.69 3.82
C GLU A 14 -8.72 -6.90 3.10
N GLN A 15 -9.06 -6.24 1.98
CA GLN A 15 -8.10 -5.43 1.21
C GLN A 15 -7.50 -4.26 2.00
N LEU A 16 -8.24 -3.75 2.99
CA LEU A 16 -7.81 -2.67 3.86
C LEU A 16 -8.42 -2.84 5.25
N LYS A 17 -7.57 -2.76 6.27
CA LYS A 17 -7.96 -2.61 7.67
C LYS A 17 -7.37 -1.36 8.24
N VAL A 18 -8.20 -0.58 8.93
CA VAL A 18 -7.80 0.62 9.67
C VAL A 18 -8.23 0.47 11.12
N LYS A 19 -7.28 0.55 12.05
CA LYS A 19 -7.52 0.48 13.49
C LYS A 19 -6.98 1.72 14.17
N GLN A 20 -7.88 2.53 14.72
CA GLN A 20 -7.49 3.63 15.61
C GLN A 20 -6.87 3.06 16.89
N LEU A 21 -5.74 3.64 17.32
CA LEU A 21 -5.11 3.25 18.57
C LEU A 21 -5.58 4.19 19.68
N ASN A 22 -6.20 3.64 20.73
CA ASN A 22 -6.65 4.39 21.91
C ASN A 22 -5.48 4.71 22.85
N HIS A 23 -4.39 5.27 22.31
CA HIS A 23 -3.16 5.55 23.05
C HIS A 23 -2.61 6.93 22.73
N ASN A 24 -2.27 7.67 23.79
CA ASN A 24 -1.58 8.94 23.67
C ASN A 24 -0.08 8.67 23.55
N PHE A 25 0.47 8.74 22.34
CA PHE A 25 1.91 8.68 22.14
C PHE A 25 2.52 10.07 22.36
N SER A 26 3.51 10.15 23.24
CA SER A 26 4.28 11.40 23.41
C SER A 26 5.28 11.57 22.27
N ALA A 27 5.61 12.81 21.87
CA ALA A 27 6.43 13.16 20.70
C ALA A 27 7.81 12.48 20.59
N ASN A 28 8.31 11.85 21.66
CA ASN A 28 9.62 11.19 21.73
C ASN A 28 9.53 9.70 22.12
N GLN A 29 8.33 9.13 22.13
CA GLN A 29 8.10 7.74 22.52
C GLN A 29 8.45 6.80 21.38
N LYS A 30 9.29 5.81 21.67
CA LYS A 30 9.59 4.74 20.70
C LYS A 30 8.40 3.80 20.61
N VAL A 31 7.89 3.59 19.40
CA VAL A 31 6.88 2.55 19.16
C VAL A 31 7.51 1.40 18.38
N ASP A 32 7.38 0.20 18.92
CA ASP A 32 7.75 -1.05 18.26
C ASP A 32 6.47 -1.70 17.73
N LEU A 33 6.30 -1.72 16.41
CA LEU A 33 5.20 -2.47 15.80
C LEU A 33 5.60 -3.95 15.72
N ARG A 34 4.73 -4.82 16.22
CA ARG A 34 4.87 -6.27 16.16
C ARG A 34 3.72 -6.83 15.35
N VAL A 35 4.02 -7.42 14.19
CA VAL A 35 3.02 -8.20 13.44
C VAL A 35 3.07 -9.65 13.90
N THR A 36 1.93 -10.22 14.30
CA THR A 36 1.76 -11.59 14.80
C THR A 36 0.95 -12.44 13.82
N ASP A 37 0.88 -13.74 14.07
CA ASP A 37 0.00 -14.67 13.34
C ASP A 37 0.25 -14.69 11.83
N ILE A 38 1.51 -14.42 11.44
CA ILE A 38 1.94 -14.41 10.03
C ILE A 38 1.83 -15.85 9.48
N PRO A 39 1.03 -16.06 8.43
CA PRO A 39 0.85 -17.36 7.79
C PRO A 39 2.14 -17.90 7.16
N GLU A 40 2.13 -19.19 6.85
CA GLU A 40 3.21 -19.78 6.05
C GLU A 40 3.28 -19.13 4.66
N HIS A 41 4.49 -19.03 4.12
CA HIS A 41 4.77 -18.39 2.81
C HIS A 41 4.47 -16.88 2.73
N VAL A 42 4.51 -16.19 3.89
CA VAL A 42 4.49 -14.73 3.96
C VAL A 42 5.85 -14.19 4.40
N TYR A 43 6.44 -13.30 3.59
CA TYR A 43 7.82 -12.84 3.73
C TYR A 43 7.86 -11.34 4.03
N GLY A 44 8.36 -10.97 5.22
CA GLY A 44 8.49 -9.57 5.64
C GLY A 44 9.72 -8.86 5.07
N PHE A 45 9.52 -7.69 4.48
CA PHE A 45 10.57 -6.90 3.86
C PHE A 45 10.37 -5.39 4.01
N HIS A 46 11.47 -4.64 3.92
CA HIS A 46 11.49 -3.18 3.89
C HIS A 46 11.95 -2.71 2.51
N VAL A 47 11.41 -1.57 2.07
CA VAL A 47 11.78 -0.92 0.81
C VAL A 47 12.40 0.42 1.12
N ASP A 48 13.64 0.64 0.68
CA ASP A 48 14.27 1.95 0.83
C ASP A 48 13.76 2.97 -0.22
N GLY A 49 14.20 4.23 -0.12
CA GLY A 49 13.82 5.29 -1.04
C GLY A 49 14.23 5.05 -2.51
N SER A 50 15.06 4.06 -2.78
CA SER A 50 15.53 3.66 -4.11
C SER A 50 14.92 2.34 -4.59
N ARG A 51 13.86 1.86 -3.92
CA ARG A 51 13.19 0.58 -4.19
C ARG A 51 14.04 -0.67 -3.93
N ASN A 52 15.19 -0.56 -3.27
CA ASN A 52 15.94 -1.75 -2.88
C ASN A 52 15.22 -2.46 -1.74
N ILE A 53 15.23 -3.79 -1.77
CA ILE A 53 14.58 -4.60 -0.74
C ILE A 53 15.59 -5.02 0.33
N GLN A 54 15.41 -4.49 1.54
CA GLN A 54 16.11 -4.96 2.73
C GLN A 54 15.24 -5.96 3.47
N ARG A 55 15.69 -7.22 3.55
CA ARG A 55 14.97 -8.24 4.30
C ARG A 55 15.10 -8.00 5.78
N LYS A 56 13.96 -8.03 6.49
CA LYS A 56 13.93 -7.91 7.94
C LYS A 56 13.86 -9.28 8.63
N SER A 57 13.40 -10.31 7.92
CA SER A 57 13.35 -11.70 8.42
C SER A 57 13.06 -12.70 7.29
N ARG A 58 13.67 -13.90 7.34
CA ARG A 58 13.09 -15.08 6.68
C ARG A 58 12.04 -15.65 7.63
N CYS A 59 10.77 -15.65 7.24
CA CYS A 59 9.78 -16.47 7.94
C CYS A 59 9.95 -17.90 7.41
N HIS A 60 10.70 -18.73 8.13
CA HIS A 60 10.75 -20.17 7.87
C HIS A 60 9.81 -20.86 8.85
N ARG A 61 8.83 -21.59 8.28
CA ARG A 61 8.03 -22.70 8.85
C ARG A 61 7.50 -22.56 10.28
N GLY A 62 6.18 -22.54 10.40
CA GLY A 62 5.45 -23.14 11.52
C GLY A 62 5.53 -22.49 12.91
N LEU A 63 6.14 -21.32 13.08
CA LEU A 63 6.11 -20.57 14.35
C LEU A 63 5.60 -19.16 14.06
N SER A 64 4.60 -18.69 14.83
CA SER A 64 4.02 -17.37 14.66
C SER A 64 5.14 -16.33 14.65
N THR A 65 5.48 -15.86 13.45
CA THR A 65 6.69 -15.05 13.30
C THR A 65 6.32 -13.63 13.72
N THR A 66 7.09 -13.10 14.65
CA THR A 66 7.00 -11.71 15.05
C THR A 66 7.96 -10.90 14.19
N VAL A 67 7.42 -9.97 13.40
CA VAL A 67 8.27 -8.98 12.75
C VAL A 67 8.19 -7.66 13.50
N ARG A 68 9.33 -7.20 14.02
CA ARG A 68 9.45 -5.94 14.75
C ARG A 68 9.86 -4.81 13.80
N ILE A 69 9.03 -3.78 13.67
CA ILE A 69 9.42 -2.52 13.02
C ILE A 69 10.26 -1.74 14.03
N LYS A 70 11.46 -1.32 13.60
CA LYS A 70 12.36 -0.53 14.44
C LYS A 70 11.77 0.87 14.65
N LYS A 71 11.64 1.25 15.92
CA LYS A 71 11.64 2.60 16.48
C LYS A 71 11.22 3.70 15.51
N THR A 72 9.93 3.97 15.46
CA THR A 72 9.42 5.19 14.89
C THR A 72 9.51 6.28 15.98
N ASN A 73 10.11 7.42 15.64
CA ASN A 73 9.80 8.63 16.42
C ASN A 73 8.45 9.11 15.88
N PRO A 74 7.48 9.44 16.75
CA PRO A 74 6.34 10.25 16.35
C PRO A 74 6.92 11.47 15.63
N PRO A 75 6.30 11.89 14.52
CA PRO A 75 6.89 12.91 13.67
C PRO A 75 7.25 14.12 14.52
N SER A 76 8.46 14.65 14.31
CA SER A 76 8.70 16.05 14.67
C SER A 76 7.61 16.85 13.96
N TRP A 77 6.79 17.51 14.76
CA TRP A 77 5.55 18.23 14.42
C TRP A 77 5.78 19.32 13.37
N THR A 78 6.01 18.97 12.10
CA THR A 78 6.32 19.96 11.07
C THR A 78 5.73 19.60 9.72
N GLY A 79 4.39 19.62 9.62
CA GLY A 79 3.70 19.80 8.34
C GLY A 79 3.42 21.28 8.11
N ARG A 80 4.34 22.02 7.47
CA ARG A 80 4.22 23.49 7.28
C ARG A 80 3.29 23.94 6.14
N LYS A 81 2.75 23.04 5.31
CA LYS A 81 2.08 23.44 4.05
C LYS A 81 0.54 23.41 4.06
N SER A 82 -0.10 22.59 4.89
CA SER A 82 -1.57 22.51 4.99
C SER A 82 -2.14 22.90 6.35
N GLY A 83 -1.29 23.18 7.34
CA GLY A 83 -1.70 23.31 8.75
C GLY A 83 -2.13 21.98 9.41
N ILE A 84 -2.19 20.89 8.64
CA ILE A 84 -2.63 19.55 9.07
C ILE A 84 -1.41 18.70 9.43
N LEU A 85 -1.40 18.15 10.64
CA LEU A 85 -0.27 17.44 11.22
C LEU A 85 -0.25 15.99 10.73
N HIS A 86 0.86 15.53 10.11
CA HIS A 86 0.98 14.14 9.65
C HIS A 86 2.42 13.61 9.69
N THR A 87 2.58 12.28 9.70
CA THR A 87 3.88 11.62 9.57
C THR A 87 4.50 11.80 8.18
N GLU A 88 5.72 12.36 8.11
CA GLU A 88 6.54 12.31 6.90
C GLU A 88 7.03 10.87 6.64
N GLN A 89 6.94 10.47 5.37
CA GLN A 89 7.22 9.14 4.86
C GLN A 89 8.71 8.80 5.00
N THR A 90 9.10 7.87 5.86
CA THR A 90 10.21 6.94 5.55
C THR A 90 10.26 5.65 6.37
N GLU A 91 9.81 5.58 7.64
CA GLU A 91 10.22 4.40 8.47
C GLU A 91 9.09 3.68 9.23
N ASN A 92 7.84 4.12 9.12
CA ASN A 92 6.75 3.59 9.98
C ASN A 92 5.94 2.45 9.35
N HIS A 93 6.55 1.65 8.48
CA HIS A 93 5.84 0.60 7.75
C HIS A 93 6.71 -0.61 7.47
N ILE A 94 6.05 -1.73 7.20
CA ILE A 94 6.66 -2.96 6.70
C ILE A 94 5.79 -3.54 5.61
N ARG A 95 6.43 -4.21 4.64
CA ARG A 95 5.73 -4.94 3.59
C ARG A 95 5.85 -6.44 3.78
N PHE A 96 4.84 -7.16 3.34
CA PHE A 96 4.80 -8.61 3.36
C PHE A 96 4.49 -9.10 1.96
N LEU A 97 5.32 -9.98 1.43
CA LEU A 97 5.04 -10.71 0.20
C LEU A 97 4.33 -12.01 0.57
N GLU A 98 3.12 -12.21 0.09
CA GLU A 98 2.33 -13.42 0.25
C GLU A 98 2.23 -14.16 -1.09
N LEU A 99 2.39 -15.47 -1.03
CA LEU A 99 2.14 -16.38 -2.15
C LEU A 99 0.67 -16.83 -2.15
N ALA A 100 -0.19 -16.01 -2.75
CA ALA A 100 -1.65 -16.23 -2.76
C ALA A 100 -2.09 -17.41 -3.65
N GLY A 101 -1.27 -17.80 -4.62
CA GLY A 101 -1.56 -18.90 -5.53
C GLY A 101 -0.34 -19.31 -6.35
N PRO A 102 -0.49 -20.25 -7.31
CA PRO A 102 0.59 -20.58 -8.25
C PRO A 102 0.95 -19.36 -9.11
N GLY A 103 2.06 -18.69 -8.79
CA GLY A 103 2.51 -17.48 -9.51
C GLY A 103 1.74 -16.20 -9.19
N LEU A 104 0.67 -16.26 -8.37
CA LEU A 104 -0.05 -15.08 -7.89
C LEU A 104 0.59 -14.58 -6.59
N MET A 105 0.92 -13.29 -6.57
CA MET A 105 1.62 -12.61 -5.49
C MET A 105 0.79 -11.45 -4.96
N HIS A 106 0.73 -11.36 -3.63
CA HIS A 106 0.17 -10.22 -2.91
C HIS A 106 1.28 -9.51 -2.14
N VAL A 107 1.29 -8.19 -2.17
CA VAL A 107 2.12 -7.36 -1.29
C VAL A 107 1.21 -6.59 -0.37
N TRP A 108 1.31 -6.90 0.91
CA TRP A 108 0.62 -6.20 1.98
C TRP A 108 1.53 -5.16 2.61
N GLU A 109 1.00 -3.99 2.97
CA GLU A 109 1.70 -2.94 3.69
C GLU A 109 1.03 -2.74 5.06
N THR A 110 1.77 -2.95 6.14
CA THR A 110 1.32 -2.61 7.49
C THR A 110 2.04 -1.36 7.97
N SER A 111 1.28 -0.35 8.40
CA SER A 111 1.82 0.96 8.74
C SER A 111 1.25 1.53 10.03
N LEU A 112 2.08 2.25 10.77
CA LEU A 112 1.65 3.12 11.86
C LEU A 112 1.67 4.57 11.37
N ILE A 113 0.50 5.19 11.32
CA ILE A 113 0.31 6.53 10.76
C ILE A 113 -0.20 7.44 11.88
N PHE A 114 0.28 8.68 11.89
CA PHE A 114 -0.26 9.72 12.76
C PHE A 114 -0.84 10.82 11.87
N ARG A 115 -2.09 11.19 12.12
CA ARG A 115 -2.77 12.31 11.46
C ARG A 115 -3.55 13.09 12.52
N ASP A 116 -3.34 14.40 12.56
CA ASP A 116 -3.99 15.32 13.52
C ASP A 116 -3.90 14.84 14.98
N GLY A 117 -2.72 14.35 15.35
CA GLY A 117 -2.45 13.83 16.70
C GLY A 117 -3.06 12.45 16.99
N SER A 118 -3.83 11.88 16.05
CA SER A 118 -4.44 10.56 16.19
C SER A 118 -3.58 9.47 15.54
N PRO A 119 -3.11 8.48 16.31
CA PRO A 119 -2.43 7.31 15.77
C PRO A 119 -3.43 6.28 15.24
N PHE A 120 -3.14 5.73 14.06
CA PHE A 120 -3.88 4.60 13.52
C PHE A 120 -2.93 3.63 12.85
N LEU A 121 -3.31 2.37 12.93
CA LEU A 121 -2.66 1.29 12.24
C LEU A 121 -3.43 0.98 10.96
N THR A 122 -2.71 0.75 9.87
CA THR A 122 -3.27 0.21 8.65
C THR A 122 -2.62 -1.10 8.28
N GLN A 123 -3.39 -2.00 7.70
CA GLN A 123 -2.89 -3.13 6.91
C GLN A 123 -3.65 -3.15 5.59
N GLN A 124 -2.91 -3.05 4.49
CA GLN A 124 -3.50 -2.83 3.18
C GLN A 124 -2.82 -3.68 2.11
N LEU A 125 -3.60 -4.30 1.22
CA LEU A 125 -3.08 -4.89 -0.01
C LEU A 125 -2.67 -3.76 -0.96
N VAL A 126 -1.36 -3.61 -1.20
CA VAL A 126 -0.82 -2.54 -2.06
C VAL A 126 -0.52 -3.02 -3.48
N TYR A 127 -0.18 -4.30 -3.64
CA TYR A 127 -0.01 -4.90 -4.96
C TYR A 127 -0.60 -6.30 -5.02
N GLU A 128 -1.45 -6.54 -6.00
CA GLU A 128 -1.74 -7.86 -6.54
C GLU A 128 -1.09 -7.97 -7.92
N PHE A 129 -0.37 -9.06 -8.18
CA PHE A 129 0.25 -9.31 -9.47
C PHE A 129 0.59 -10.79 -9.69
N ALA A 130 0.58 -11.19 -10.96
CA ALA A 130 1.12 -12.47 -11.38
C ALA A 130 2.61 -12.35 -11.73
N VAL A 131 3.37 -13.40 -11.43
CA VAL A 131 4.73 -13.62 -11.94
C VAL A 131 4.73 -14.83 -12.87
N TYR A 132 5.57 -14.79 -13.90
CA TYR A 132 5.76 -15.88 -14.86
C TYR A 132 7.22 -15.98 -15.29
N ARG A 133 7.59 -17.13 -15.85
CA ARG A 133 8.86 -17.30 -16.56
C ARG A 133 8.62 -17.17 -18.06
N PRO A 134 9.18 -16.16 -18.73
CA PRO A 134 9.13 -16.09 -20.18
C PRO A 134 9.77 -17.33 -20.81
N ARG A 135 9.20 -17.83 -21.90
CA ARG A 135 9.73 -19.01 -22.63
C ARG A 135 11.19 -18.82 -23.08
N CYS A 136 11.60 -17.58 -23.32
CA CYS A 136 12.94 -17.23 -23.79
C CYS A 136 13.87 -16.70 -22.67
N SER A 137 13.44 -16.75 -21.41
CA SER A 137 14.26 -16.31 -20.28
C SER A 137 15.14 -17.45 -19.78
N ASN A 138 16.28 -17.11 -19.18
CA ASN A 138 17.18 -18.06 -18.50
C ASN A 138 16.60 -18.55 -17.15
N GLY A 139 15.28 -18.62 -17.01
CA GLY A 139 14.58 -18.99 -15.77
C GLY A 139 14.27 -17.82 -14.84
N GLU A 140 14.47 -16.58 -15.29
CA GLU A 140 14.15 -15.37 -14.53
C GLU A 140 12.63 -15.13 -14.48
N LEU A 141 12.18 -14.53 -13.36
CA LEU A 141 10.78 -14.15 -13.20
C LEU A 141 10.52 -12.75 -13.73
N GLU A 142 9.39 -12.62 -14.42
CA GLU A 142 8.86 -11.35 -14.88
C GLU A 142 7.42 -11.16 -14.38
N SER A 143 6.99 -9.91 -14.37
CA SER A 143 5.60 -9.53 -14.13
C SER A 143 5.22 -8.38 -15.05
N LYS A 144 4.05 -8.47 -15.69
CA LYS A 144 3.50 -7.36 -16.50
C LYS A 144 3.39 -6.07 -15.71
N LYS A 145 3.09 -6.17 -14.40
CA LYS A 145 2.96 -5.02 -13.51
C LYS A 145 4.27 -4.26 -13.30
N PHE A 146 5.41 -4.95 -13.45
CA PHE A 146 6.73 -4.42 -13.16
C PHE A 146 7.70 -4.73 -14.30
N GLY A 147 7.52 -4.08 -15.46
CA GLY A 147 8.45 -4.20 -16.59
C GLY A 147 7.82 -3.99 -17.96
N GLU A 148 6.52 -4.25 -18.13
CA GLU A 148 5.80 -3.98 -19.38
C GLU A 148 5.10 -2.61 -19.35
N ASN A 149 4.90 -2.00 -20.53
CA ASN A 149 4.10 -0.78 -20.73
C ASN A 149 4.50 0.45 -19.90
N GLY A 150 5.80 0.70 -19.74
CA GLY A 150 6.30 1.92 -19.07
C GLY A 150 6.31 1.86 -17.55
N SER A 151 5.90 0.74 -16.95
CA SER A 151 6.08 0.51 -15.51
C SER A 151 7.57 0.25 -15.21
N GLN A 152 8.13 1.00 -14.25
CA GLN A 152 9.53 0.84 -13.87
C GLN A 152 9.76 -0.57 -13.29
N PRO A 153 10.77 -1.32 -13.78
CA PRO A 153 11.06 -2.67 -13.31
C PRO A 153 11.42 -2.67 -11.82
N TRP A 154 11.17 -3.81 -11.15
CA TRP A 154 11.52 -4.00 -9.74
C TRP A 154 12.28 -5.31 -9.52
N PRO A 155 13.57 -5.35 -9.89
CA PRO A 155 14.36 -6.58 -9.90
C PRO A 155 14.44 -7.26 -8.53
N ASP A 156 14.64 -6.49 -7.46
CA ASP A 156 14.72 -7.02 -6.10
C ASP A 156 13.42 -7.71 -5.65
N LEU A 157 12.26 -7.20 -6.08
CA LEU A 157 10.98 -7.83 -5.81
C LEU A 157 10.84 -9.14 -6.57
N MET A 158 11.24 -9.19 -7.85
CA MET A 158 11.23 -10.42 -8.64
C MET A 158 12.15 -11.48 -8.03
N LYS A 159 13.32 -11.09 -7.53
CA LYS A 159 14.23 -11.99 -6.81
C LYS A 159 13.58 -12.53 -5.53
N LEU A 160 12.91 -11.68 -4.74
CA LEU A 160 12.19 -12.12 -3.55
C LEU A 160 11.06 -13.10 -3.91
N CYS A 161 10.30 -12.85 -4.98
CA CYS A 161 9.27 -13.76 -5.49
C CYS A 161 9.86 -15.13 -5.89
N GLN A 162 11.02 -15.14 -6.55
CA GLN A 162 11.68 -16.37 -6.97
C GLN A 162 12.06 -17.23 -5.78
N GLU A 163 12.65 -16.61 -4.76
CA GLU A 163 13.01 -17.30 -3.52
C GLU A 163 11.77 -17.79 -2.76
N ALA A 164 10.71 -16.99 -2.70
CA ALA A 164 9.45 -17.39 -2.07
C ALA A 164 8.82 -18.63 -2.73
N LEU A 165 8.89 -18.73 -4.06
CA LEU A 165 8.40 -19.89 -4.82
C LEU A 165 9.28 -21.12 -4.63
N GLN A 166 10.60 -20.96 -4.59
CA GLN A 166 11.55 -22.04 -4.31
C GLN A 166 11.34 -22.60 -2.90
N ASP A 167 11.25 -21.73 -1.89
CA ASP A 167 11.01 -22.10 -0.50
C ASP A 167 9.67 -22.84 -0.32
N ALA A 168 8.66 -22.48 -1.10
CA ALA A 168 7.36 -23.15 -1.11
C ALA A 168 7.33 -24.49 -1.88
N GLY A 169 8.47 -24.92 -2.46
CA GLY A 169 8.52 -26.12 -3.31
C GLY A 169 7.72 -25.98 -4.61
N LYS A 170 7.38 -24.74 -5.00
CA LYS A 170 6.62 -24.43 -6.22
C LYS A 170 7.56 -24.01 -7.36
N SER A 171 8.73 -24.64 -7.46
CA SER A 171 9.72 -24.35 -8.50
C SER A 171 9.20 -24.59 -9.92
N ASP A 172 8.22 -25.49 -10.06
CA ASP A 172 7.71 -26.00 -11.33
C ASP A 172 6.36 -25.40 -11.72
N PHE A 173 6.00 -24.25 -11.15
CA PHE A 173 4.72 -23.62 -11.44
C PHE A 173 4.61 -23.33 -12.95
N VAL A 174 3.49 -23.77 -13.54
CA VAL A 174 3.15 -23.46 -14.92
C VAL A 174 2.99 -21.94 -15.00
N PRO A 175 3.62 -21.27 -15.97
CA PRO A 175 3.46 -19.83 -16.13
C PRO A 175 1.97 -19.53 -16.26
N LEU A 176 1.43 -18.71 -15.36
CA LEU A 176 0.12 -18.12 -15.60
C LEU A 176 0.22 -17.40 -16.94
N SER A 177 -0.55 -17.83 -17.94
CA SER A 177 -0.69 -17.04 -19.16
C SER A 177 -1.15 -15.65 -18.71
N ALA A 178 -0.60 -14.62 -19.34
CA ALA A 178 -0.65 -13.26 -18.84
C ALA A 178 -2.04 -12.58 -18.99
N GLN A 179 -3.10 -13.37 -18.85
CA GLN A 179 -4.49 -13.09 -19.17
C GLN A 179 -5.42 -13.07 -17.95
N GLN A 180 -4.94 -13.22 -16.71
CA GLN A 180 -5.84 -13.17 -15.54
C GLN A 180 -5.19 -12.42 -14.37
N VAL A 181 -5.13 -11.11 -14.51
CA VAL A 181 -5.47 -10.21 -13.39
C VAL A 181 -6.41 -9.20 -14.02
N ASP A 182 -7.71 -9.53 -14.07
CA ASP A 182 -8.73 -8.55 -14.37
C ASP A 182 -8.76 -7.58 -13.19
N SER A 183 -7.89 -6.56 -13.23
CA SER A 183 -8.16 -5.31 -12.53
C SER A 183 -9.50 -4.85 -13.07
N ARG A 184 -10.58 -5.10 -12.32
CA ARG A 184 -11.91 -4.61 -12.65
C ARG A 184 -11.81 -3.09 -12.67
N THR A 185 -11.57 -2.52 -13.85
CA THR A 185 -11.66 -1.08 -14.03
C THR A 185 -13.11 -0.72 -13.76
N PRO A 186 -13.41 0.05 -12.70
CA PRO A 186 -14.78 0.40 -12.42
C PRO A 186 -15.34 1.21 -13.60
N GLU A 187 -16.56 0.89 -14.03
CA GLU A 187 -17.18 1.66 -15.10
C GLU A 187 -17.40 3.10 -14.62
N PRO A 188 -16.84 4.10 -15.32
CA PRO A 188 -16.99 5.49 -14.97
C PRO A 188 -18.42 5.94 -15.24
N THR A 189 -18.94 6.81 -14.38
CA THR A 189 -20.29 7.36 -14.52
C THR A 189 -20.32 8.51 -15.53
N SER A 190 -21.34 8.52 -16.38
CA SER A 190 -21.51 9.50 -17.47
C SER A 190 -22.11 10.85 -17.03
N SER A 191 -22.23 11.11 -15.73
CA SER A 191 -22.91 12.29 -15.20
C SER A 191 -22.18 12.95 -14.05
N GLY A 192 -21.76 14.21 -14.26
CA GLY A 192 -21.36 15.14 -13.20
C GLY A 192 -20.17 14.69 -12.34
N PHE A 193 -19.88 15.54 -11.36
CA PHE A 193 -18.88 15.48 -10.29
C PHE A 193 -18.81 14.16 -9.48
N THR A 194 -18.72 13.01 -10.15
CA THR A 194 -18.67 11.66 -9.58
C THR A 194 -17.50 10.89 -10.18
N ALA A 195 -16.88 10.05 -9.38
CA ALA A 195 -15.76 9.20 -9.79
C ALA A 195 -15.80 7.87 -9.02
N VAL A 196 -15.00 6.91 -9.48
CA VAL A 196 -14.75 5.68 -8.72
C VAL A 196 -13.31 5.62 -8.29
N VAL A 197 -13.06 5.20 -7.06
CA VAL A 197 -11.71 5.06 -6.52
C VAL A 197 -11.02 3.87 -7.19
N ASP A 198 -9.94 4.13 -7.93
CA ASP A 198 -9.12 3.07 -8.52
C ASP A 198 -8.24 2.44 -7.42
N TRP A 199 -7.43 3.28 -6.77
CA TRP A 199 -6.64 2.88 -5.61
C TRP A 199 -6.43 4.06 -4.66
N PHE A 200 -6.24 3.78 -3.38
CA PHE A 200 -5.86 4.79 -2.38
C PHE A 200 -4.89 4.20 -1.38
N ASN A 201 -3.64 4.68 -1.31
CA ASN A 201 -2.68 4.22 -0.32
C ASN A 201 -2.83 5.06 0.96
N VAL A 202 -3.31 4.43 2.04
CA VAL A 202 -3.66 5.15 3.28
C VAL A 202 -2.43 5.76 3.95
N ARG A 203 -1.27 5.08 3.88
CA ARG A 203 0.00 5.59 4.44
C ARG A 203 0.50 6.82 3.71
N ALA A 204 0.48 6.81 2.39
CA ALA A 204 0.85 7.94 1.57
C ALA A 204 -0.20 9.05 1.59
N GLY A 205 -1.45 8.72 1.94
CA GLY A 205 -2.57 9.63 1.89
C GLY A 205 -2.84 10.13 0.47
N ILE A 206 -2.54 9.30 -0.53
CA ILE A 206 -2.69 9.62 -1.95
C ILE A 206 -3.40 8.44 -2.61
N GLY A 207 -4.31 8.75 -3.54
CA GLY A 207 -4.96 7.79 -4.41
C GLY A 207 -5.17 8.31 -5.82
N ALA A 208 -5.79 7.46 -6.63
CA ALA A 208 -6.28 7.76 -7.98
C ALA A 208 -7.79 7.51 -8.05
N LEU A 209 -8.49 8.46 -8.67
CA LEU A 209 -9.91 8.38 -8.99
C LEU A 209 -10.08 8.25 -10.49
N GLN A 210 -10.86 7.27 -10.93
CA GLN A 210 -11.32 7.13 -12.30
C GLN A 210 -12.49 8.09 -12.53
N VAL A 211 -12.23 9.21 -13.22
CA VAL A 211 -13.24 10.26 -13.48
C VAL A 211 -13.98 9.99 -14.79
N THR A 212 -13.25 9.58 -15.82
CA THR A 212 -13.79 9.17 -17.14
C THR A 212 -13.11 7.87 -17.56
N PRO A 213 -13.50 7.18 -18.64
CA PRO A 213 -12.81 5.95 -19.06
C PRO A 213 -11.32 6.13 -19.37
N TYR A 214 -10.89 7.37 -19.65
CA TYR A 214 -9.54 7.68 -20.12
C TYR A 214 -8.80 8.66 -19.22
N THR A 215 -9.39 9.07 -18.10
CA THR A 215 -8.83 10.12 -17.23
C THR A 215 -8.86 9.70 -15.78
N GLN A 216 -7.67 9.69 -15.18
CA GLN A 216 -7.48 9.54 -13.75
C GLN A 216 -7.12 10.89 -13.12
N ALA A 217 -7.69 11.16 -11.97
CA ALA A 217 -7.34 12.29 -11.13
C ALA A 217 -6.68 11.80 -9.84
N ARG A 218 -5.66 12.51 -9.38
CA ARG A 218 -5.08 12.34 -8.05
C ARG A 218 -6.11 12.74 -7.01
N VAL A 219 -6.14 12.06 -5.87
CA VAL A 219 -6.80 12.53 -4.65
C VAL A 219 -5.80 12.51 -3.50
N HIS A 220 -5.78 13.56 -2.69
CA HIS A 220 -5.02 13.61 -1.46
C HIS A 220 -5.95 13.51 -0.25
N PHE A 221 -5.48 12.95 0.86
CA PHE A 221 -6.31 12.76 2.04
C PHE A 221 -6.91 14.06 2.59
N SER A 222 -6.19 15.19 2.46
CA SER A 222 -6.69 16.50 2.89
C SER A 222 -7.85 17.01 2.05
N ASP A 223 -8.06 16.44 0.87
CA ASP A 223 -9.16 16.81 -0.02
C ASP A 223 -10.41 15.96 0.25
N ILE A 224 -10.34 14.95 1.13
CA ILE A 224 -11.46 14.09 1.49
C ILE A 224 -12.28 14.73 2.60
N LYS A 225 -13.57 14.98 2.34
CA LYS A 225 -14.56 15.52 3.28
C LYS A 225 -15.23 14.39 4.07
N THR A 226 -14.47 13.57 4.78
CA THR A 226 -15.05 12.55 5.67
C THR A 226 -14.98 12.94 7.14
N ARG A 227 -15.76 12.23 7.97
CA ARG A 227 -15.67 12.29 9.44
C ARG A 227 -14.92 11.08 10.02
N ARG A 228 -14.24 10.30 9.18
CA ARG A 228 -13.49 9.11 9.62
C ARG A 228 -12.16 9.59 10.23
N SER A 229 -11.66 8.88 11.23
CA SER A 229 -10.42 9.24 11.93
C SER A 229 -9.15 9.25 11.04
N ALA A 230 -9.23 8.70 9.83
CA ALA A 230 -8.10 8.46 8.95
C ALA A 230 -8.33 8.90 7.49
N ASP A 231 -9.40 9.66 7.21
CA ASP A 231 -9.84 10.16 5.88
C ASP A 231 -9.20 9.39 4.71
N TYR A 232 -9.81 8.24 4.41
CA TYR A 232 -9.34 7.28 3.40
C TYR A 232 -10.50 6.87 2.51
N LEU A 233 -10.15 6.29 1.35
CA LEU A 233 -11.09 5.76 0.37
C LEU A 233 -10.79 4.28 0.11
N GLU A 234 -11.82 3.51 -0.20
CA GLU A 234 -11.70 2.08 -0.54
C GLU A 234 -11.70 1.89 -2.07
N SER A 235 -10.95 0.91 -2.58
CA SER A 235 -10.96 0.64 -4.02
C SER A 235 -12.37 0.21 -4.46
N GLY A 236 -12.85 0.76 -5.57
CA GLY A 236 -14.21 0.57 -6.06
C GLY A 236 -15.27 1.48 -5.41
N GLU A 237 -14.93 2.23 -4.36
CA GLU A 237 -15.85 3.16 -3.70
C GLU A 237 -16.24 4.29 -4.66
N ARG A 238 -17.54 4.62 -4.70
CA ARG A 238 -18.05 5.74 -5.47
C ARG A 238 -17.93 7.02 -4.66
N VAL A 239 -17.41 8.06 -5.29
CA VAL A 239 -17.21 9.37 -4.65
C VAL A 239 -17.80 10.49 -5.49
N ARG A 240 -18.16 11.59 -4.85
CA ARG A 240 -18.34 12.90 -5.48
C ARG A 240 -17.13 13.78 -5.22
N TYR A 241 -16.90 14.77 -6.05
CA TYR A 241 -15.81 15.75 -5.89
C TYR A 241 -16.29 17.15 -6.32
N ASP A 242 -15.77 18.23 -5.73
CA ASP A 242 -16.25 19.58 -6.06
C ASP A 242 -15.62 20.15 -7.34
N SER A 243 -14.33 19.85 -7.57
CA SER A 243 -13.55 20.37 -8.69
C SER A 243 -12.41 19.45 -9.10
N LEU A 244 -11.91 19.67 -10.33
CA LEU A 244 -10.65 19.11 -10.82
C LEU A 244 -9.70 20.26 -11.11
N ASP A 245 -8.59 20.29 -10.39
CA ASP A 245 -7.56 21.31 -10.54
C ASP A 245 -6.26 20.65 -11.01
N HIS A 246 -5.29 21.46 -11.47
CA HIS A 246 -3.94 20.94 -11.62
C HIS A 246 -3.35 20.67 -10.23
N PRO A 247 -2.65 19.54 -10.04
CA PRO A 247 -1.95 19.29 -8.79
C PRO A 247 -0.98 20.44 -8.51
N ASP A 248 -0.94 20.92 -7.27
CA ASP A 248 -0.02 21.98 -6.87
C ASP A 248 1.43 21.56 -7.21
N GLU A 249 2.22 22.46 -7.82
CA GLU A 249 3.64 22.22 -8.23
C GLU A 249 4.60 22.09 -7.04
N ASP A 250 4.13 21.56 -5.91
CA ASP A 250 4.81 21.53 -4.63
C ASP A 250 5.86 20.40 -4.56
N GLY A 251 6.90 20.53 -5.39
CA GLY A 251 8.20 19.86 -5.23
C GLY A 251 8.22 18.34 -5.41
N LYS A 252 7.10 17.71 -5.73
CA LYS A 252 7.03 16.30 -6.16
C LYS A 252 6.34 16.23 -7.52
N ASN A 253 7.11 15.91 -8.57
CA ASN A 253 6.56 15.59 -9.88
C ASN A 253 5.58 14.42 -9.73
N THR A 254 4.28 14.74 -9.73
CA THR A 254 3.22 13.74 -9.85
C THR A 254 3.01 13.46 -11.33
N SER A 255 2.76 12.19 -11.68
CA SER A 255 2.39 11.81 -13.04
C SER A 255 0.93 12.13 -13.38
N PHE A 256 0.14 12.54 -12.38
CA PHE A 256 -1.26 12.91 -12.57
C PHE A 256 -1.38 14.33 -13.12
N THR A 257 -2.19 14.49 -14.17
CA THR A 257 -2.53 15.79 -14.75
C THR A 257 -3.55 16.57 -13.93
N TRP A 258 -4.44 15.85 -13.24
CA TRP A 258 -5.59 16.39 -12.51
C TRP A 258 -5.56 15.96 -11.06
N GLN A 259 -6.13 16.79 -10.19
CA GLN A 259 -6.38 16.51 -8.79
C GLN A 259 -7.83 16.83 -8.44
N ALA A 260 -8.53 15.87 -7.83
CA ALA A 260 -9.87 16.04 -7.33
C ALA A 260 -9.86 16.70 -5.95
N ARG A 261 -10.70 17.72 -5.77
CA ARG A 261 -10.88 18.45 -4.51
C ARG A 261 -12.26 18.19 -3.91
N GLY A 262 -12.36 18.30 -2.59
CA GLY A 262 -13.64 18.21 -1.87
C GLY A 262 -14.33 16.85 -2.05
N VAL A 263 -13.56 15.77 -2.04
CA VAL A 263 -13.99 14.42 -2.32
C VAL A 263 -14.83 13.86 -1.18
N GLU A 264 -16.03 13.36 -1.46
CA GLU A 264 -16.92 12.74 -0.47
C GLU A 264 -17.41 11.36 -0.95
N PRO A 265 -17.38 10.32 -0.11
CA PRO A 265 -18.06 9.06 -0.41
C PRO A 265 -19.54 9.25 -0.68
N VAL A 266 -20.04 8.66 -1.76
CA VAL A 266 -21.48 8.54 -1.99
C VAL A 266 -21.91 7.33 -1.19
N GLY A 267 -22.53 7.55 -0.02
CA GLY A 267 -23.01 6.45 0.83
C GLY A 267 -23.90 5.48 0.04
N GLU A 268 -23.79 4.19 0.36
CA GLU A 268 -24.70 3.14 -0.13
C GLU A 268 -26.15 3.38 0.29
#